data_AF-A0A2T0MMZ7-F1
#
_entry.id   AF-A0A2T0MMZ7-F1
#
_cell.length_a   1.000
_cell.length_b   1.000
_cell.length_c   1.000
_cell.angle_alpha   90.00
_cell.angle_beta   90.00
_cell.angle_gamma   90.00
#
_symmetry.space_group_name_H-M   'P 1'
#
loop_
_entity.id
_entity.type
_entity.pdbx_description
1 polymer ?
#
loop_
_entity_poly.entity_id
_entity_poly.type
_entity_poly.pdbx_seq_one_letter_code
_entity_poly.pdbx_strand_id
1 'polypeptide(L)'
;MRQELGYKEKSSQFTKFGQWYADRVQDPQYRDAPWCDMFLAWAANKSGLSDYVGEFAWTPSHAAWFIQQGAWSQKPEPGALVFYDWRGGKSYKGIDHVGVVERVSGKKIHTIEANVDRVWLKRKTRETDKVVGYGLPRVVKANAEKLGDIRSTERPFASPPPAQVGQGSPLDVLGTPPALLAAMVIMTIVLSLRVSGRRRGNHRRLSWAWPLRRLTPPTQPPSGAKVPSPRNPLTPPAADTAKPPGEKAPARQKTPPREQTPARQKSAAREKTPVQEKAAASEKPGRPVRSRVPAGSGGSATKHPTTSRRRPYERD
;
A
#
# COMPACT_ATOMS: atom_id res chain seq x y z
N MET A 1 -14.93 -0.65 4.88
CA MET A 1 -15.34 0.13 3.68
C MET A 1 -16.65 0.90 3.86
N ARG A 2 -17.84 0.27 3.89
CA ARG A 2 -19.15 0.98 3.83
C ARG A 2 -19.35 2.09 4.88
N GLN A 3 -18.82 1.92 6.09
CA GLN A 3 -18.85 2.91 7.19
C GLN A 3 -18.08 4.22 6.87
N GLU A 4 -17.22 4.22 5.85
CA GLU A 4 -16.39 5.36 5.44
C GLU A 4 -17.01 6.13 4.24
N LEU A 5 -18.20 5.72 3.77
CA LEU A 5 -18.88 6.40 2.66
C LEU A 5 -19.28 7.83 3.07
N GLY A 6 -18.93 8.80 2.24
CA GLY A 6 -19.07 10.23 2.55
C GLY A 6 -17.80 10.85 3.14
N TYR A 7 -16.76 10.07 3.43
CA TYR A 7 -15.46 10.62 3.82
C TYR A 7 -14.92 11.56 2.73
N LYS A 8 -14.42 12.71 3.17
CA LYS A 8 -13.77 13.73 2.34
C LYS A 8 -12.34 13.95 2.83
N GLU A 9 -11.41 14.15 1.92
CA GLU A 9 -10.07 14.63 2.29
C GLU A 9 -10.11 16.03 2.94
N LYS A 10 -9.09 16.33 3.74
CA LYS A 10 -8.88 17.64 4.34
C LYS A 10 -8.10 18.55 3.38
N SER A 11 -7.69 19.72 3.86
CA SER A 11 -6.71 20.58 3.18
C SER A 11 -5.47 19.79 2.74
N SER A 12 -4.90 20.16 1.60
CA SER A 12 -3.66 19.56 1.06
C SER A 12 -3.74 18.05 0.80
N GLN A 13 -4.90 17.54 0.36
CA GLN A 13 -5.18 16.12 0.08
C GLN A 13 -5.06 15.16 1.29
N PHE A 14 -4.79 15.68 2.50
CA PHE A 14 -4.59 14.85 3.69
C PHE A 14 -5.78 13.92 3.96
N THR A 15 -5.49 12.63 4.17
CA THR A 15 -6.47 11.65 4.66
C THR A 15 -5.91 10.76 5.75
N LYS A 16 -6.80 10.19 6.58
CA LYS A 16 -6.41 9.14 7.55
C LYS A 16 -5.90 7.86 6.87
N PHE A 17 -6.22 7.66 5.59
CA PHE A 17 -5.79 6.50 4.79
C PHE A 17 -4.38 6.72 4.26
N GLY A 18 -4.08 7.90 3.70
CA GLY A 18 -2.74 8.31 3.29
C GLY A 18 -1.77 8.38 4.47
N GLN A 19 -2.18 8.98 5.59
CA GLN A 19 -1.41 8.98 6.84
C GLN A 19 -1.07 7.55 7.30
N TRP A 20 -2.07 6.67 7.43
CA TRP A 20 -1.85 5.28 7.81
C TRP A 20 -0.92 4.53 6.84
N TYR A 21 -1.03 4.79 5.54
CA TYR A 21 -0.15 4.17 4.55
C TYR A 21 1.29 4.68 4.68
N ALA A 22 1.48 6.00 4.81
CA ALA A 22 2.77 6.65 5.05
C ALA A 22 3.46 6.11 6.31
N ASP A 23 2.74 5.99 7.43
CA ASP A 23 3.25 5.41 8.68
C ASP A 23 3.65 3.94 8.50
N ARG A 24 2.87 3.18 7.72
CA ARG A 24 3.08 1.75 7.46
C ARG A 24 4.28 1.45 6.57
N VAL A 25 4.51 2.26 5.53
CA VAL A 25 5.66 2.10 4.62
C VAL A 25 6.87 2.96 5.02
N GLN A 26 6.74 3.75 6.09
CA GLN A 26 7.75 4.66 6.63
C GLN A 26 8.22 5.75 5.64
N ASP A 27 7.29 6.25 4.81
CA ASP A 27 7.55 7.31 3.83
C ASP A 27 6.44 8.39 3.90
N PRO A 28 6.77 9.62 4.33
CA PRO A 28 5.79 10.68 4.51
C PRO A 28 5.18 11.20 3.20
N GLN A 29 5.75 10.90 2.03
CA GLN A 29 5.20 11.41 0.75
C GLN A 29 3.76 10.94 0.49
N TYR A 30 3.38 9.77 1.03
CA TYR A 30 2.07 9.16 0.86
C TYR A 30 0.96 9.80 1.71
N ARG A 31 1.30 10.62 2.72
CA ARG A 31 0.32 11.23 3.64
C ARG A 31 -0.70 12.13 2.91
N ASP A 32 -0.18 12.88 1.94
CA ASP A 32 -0.83 14.00 1.26
C ASP A 32 -0.94 13.74 -0.27
N ALA A 33 -0.99 12.46 -0.66
CA ALA A 33 -0.99 11.99 -2.06
C ALA A 33 -2.35 11.37 -2.48
N PRO A 34 -2.60 11.16 -3.80
CA PRO A 34 -3.85 10.56 -4.29
C PRO A 34 -4.14 9.18 -3.69
N TRP A 35 -5.27 9.09 -2.97
CA TRP A 35 -5.50 8.05 -1.96
C TRP A 35 -6.52 6.97 -2.36
N CYS A 36 -6.82 6.83 -3.67
CA CYS A 36 -7.73 5.81 -4.16
C CYS A 36 -7.29 4.39 -3.76
N ASP A 37 -6.00 4.08 -3.94
CA ASP A 37 -5.44 2.75 -3.70
C ASP A 37 -5.05 2.54 -2.23
N MET A 38 -4.51 3.58 -1.57
CA MET A 38 -4.16 3.55 -0.15
C MET A 38 -5.38 3.29 0.76
N PHE A 39 -6.58 3.72 0.34
CA PHE A 39 -7.83 3.33 1.00
C PHE A 39 -8.15 1.84 0.86
N LEU A 40 -7.83 1.22 -0.28
CA LEU A 40 -8.05 -0.22 -0.49
C LEU A 40 -7.07 -1.04 0.35
N ALA A 41 -5.79 -0.65 0.40
CA ALA A 41 -4.80 -1.22 1.32
C ALA A 41 -5.25 -1.12 2.79
N TRP A 42 -5.73 0.06 3.22
CA TRP A 42 -6.28 0.25 4.57
C TRP A 42 -7.49 -0.64 4.84
N ALA A 43 -8.42 -0.74 3.86
CA ALA A 43 -9.63 -1.52 3.99
C ALA A 43 -9.34 -3.04 4.02
N ALA A 44 -8.39 -3.51 3.22
CA ALA A 44 -7.91 -4.89 3.23
C ALA A 44 -7.28 -5.24 4.58
N ASN A 45 -6.36 -4.40 5.06
CA ASN A 45 -5.71 -4.61 6.36
C ASN A 45 -6.70 -4.60 7.53
N LYS A 46 -7.66 -3.67 7.53
CA LYS A 46 -8.75 -3.64 8.53
C LYS A 46 -9.72 -4.82 8.45
N SER A 47 -9.68 -5.61 7.38
CA SER A 47 -10.55 -6.78 7.18
C SER A 47 -9.80 -8.12 7.26
N GLY A 48 -8.48 -8.12 7.50
CA GLY A 48 -7.66 -9.34 7.47
C GLY A 48 -7.45 -9.90 6.05
N LEU A 49 -7.52 -9.06 5.02
CA LEU A 49 -7.46 -9.46 3.60
C LEU A 49 -6.21 -8.93 2.86
N SER A 50 -5.21 -8.40 3.58
CA SER A 50 -3.98 -7.85 2.99
C SER A 50 -3.31 -8.80 1.99
N ASP A 51 -3.24 -10.11 2.31
CA ASP A 51 -2.53 -11.09 1.47
C ASP A 51 -3.26 -11.41 0.15
N TYR A 52 -4.55 -11.09 0.06
CA TYR A 52 -5.41 -11.38 -1.09
C TYR A 52 -5.76 -10.15 -1.94
N VAL A 53 -5.64 -8.96 -1.35
CA VAL A 53 -5.85 -7.67 -2.03
C VAL A 53 -4.53 -6.99 -2.36
N GLY A 54 -3.47 -7.20 -1.57
CA GLY A 54 -2.24 -6.44 -1.64
C GLY A 54 -2.32 -5.06 -0.97
N GLU A 55 -1.18 -4.37 -0.91
CA GLU A 55 -1.05 -3.07 -0.23
C GLU A 55 -0.26 -2.12 -1.14
N PHE A 56 -0.98 -1.21 -1.80
CA PHE A 56 -0.44 -0.36 -2.86
C PHE A 56 -0.89 1.11 -2.73
N ALA A 57 -0.08 2.01 -3.31
CA ALA A 57 -0.41 3.41 -3.55
C ALA A 57 -0.36 3.80 -5.04
N TRP A 58 0.12 2.92 -5.92
CA TRP A 58 0.26 3.19 -7.37
C TRP A 58 -0.44 2.10 -8.19
N THR A 59 -1.50 2.50 -8.88
CA THR A 59 -2.49 1.61 -9.49
C THR A 59 -1.97 0.71 -10.62
N PRO A 60 -0.98 1.11 -11.47
CA PRO A 60 -0.34 0.19 -12.40
C PRO A 60 0.41 -0.98 -11.75
N SER A 61 1.09 -0.75 -10.61
CA SER A 61 1.76 -1.83 -9.86
C SER A 61 0.75 -2.80 -9.25
N HIS A 62 -0.36 -2.29 -8.73
CA HIS A 62 -1.43 -3.11 -8.17
C HIS A 62 -2.08 -4.00 -9.24
N ALA A 63 -2.36 -3.46 -10.42
CA ALA A 63 -2.84 -4.24 -11.56
C ALA A 63 -1.81 -5.26 -12.04
N ALA A 64 -0.53 -4.89 -12.12
CA ALA A 64 0.56 -5.82 -12.46
C ALA A 64 0.67 -6.97 -11.46
N TRP A 65 0.45 -6.72 -10.17
CA TRP A 65 0.44 -7.76 -9.14
C TRP A 65 -0.72 -8.75 -9.34
N PHE A 66 -1.97 -8.29 -9.57
CA PHE A 66 -3.07 -9.21 -9.89
C PHE A 66 -2.83 -10.04 -11.16
N ILE A 67 -2.14 -9.48 -12.16
CA ILE A 67 -1.71 -10.22 -13.36
C ILE A 67 -0.69 -11.31 -12.97
N GLN A 68 0.30 -10.99 -12.13
CA GLN A 68 1.30 -11.95 -11.63
C GLN A 68 0.67 -13.06 -10.75
N GLN A 69 -0.36 -12.76 -9.96
CA GLN A 69 -1.09 -13.74 -9.15
C GLN A 69 -2.02 -14.67 -9.96
N GLY A 70 -2.09 -14.51 -11.29
CA GLY A 70 -3.06 -15.23 -12.15
C GLY A 70 -4.52 -14.84 -11.86
N ALA A 71 -4.74 -13.66 -11.27
CA ALA A 71 -6.00 -13.21 -10.70
C ALA A 71 -6.56 -11.96 -11.42
N TRP A 72 -6.22 -11.79 -12.71
CA TRP A 72 -6.71 -10.71 -13.56
C TRP A 72 -7.84 -11.17 -14.49
N SER A 73 -8.85 -10.33 -14.68
CA SER A 73 -10.08 -10.63 -15.41
C SER A 73 -10.52 -9.45 -16.29
N GLN A 74 -11.27 -9.76 -17.36
CA GLN A 74 -12.01 -8.78 -18.17
C GLN A 74 -13.52 -8.77 -17.87
N LYS A 75 -13.99 -9.64 -16.97
CA LYS A 75 -15.39 -9.72 -16.53
C LYS A 75 -15.54 -9.10 -15.13
N PRO A 76 -16.49 -8.18 -14.91
CA PRO A 76 -16.80 -7.65 -13.58
C PRO A 76 -17.51 -8.68 -12.71
N GLU A 77 -17.21 -8.67 -11.42
CA GLU A 77 -17.92 -9.44 -10.38
C GLU A 77 -17.92 -8.66 -9.05
N PRO A 78 -18.90 -8.87 -8.15
CA PRO A 78 -18.88 -8.27 -6.81
C PRO A 78 -17.63 -8.66 -6.03
N GLY A 79 -16.98 -7.69 -5.38
CA GLY A 79 -15.73 -7.88 -4.64
C GLY A 79 -14.45 -7.73 -5.47
N ALA A 80 -14.55 -7.68 -6.81
CA ALA A 80 -13.40 -7.38 -7.66
C ALA A 80 -12.91 -5.93 -7.49
N LEU A 81 -11.59 -5.73 -7.59
CA LEU A 81 -11.01 -4.41 -7.77
C LEU A 81 -11.05 -4.05 -9.25
N VAL A 82 -11.72 -2.96 -9.60
CA VAL A 82 -11.83 -2.46 -10.98
C VAL A 82 -10.85 -1.33 -11.22
N PHE A 83 -10.11 -1.42 -12.33
CA PHE A 83 -9.07 -0.47 -12.70
C PHE A 83 -9.43 0.28 -13.98
N TYR A 84 -9.18 1.59 -14.00
CA TYR A 84 -9.60 2.50 -15.06
C TYR A 84 -8.43 3.27 -15.70
N ASP A 85 -8.54 3.49 -17.02
CA ASP A 85 -7.75 4.43 -17.80
C ASP A 85 -8.75 5.45 -18.37
N TRP A 86 -8.64 6.72 -17.95
CA TRP A 86 -9.58 7.77 -18.31
C TRP A 86 -9.41 8.22 -19.77
N ARG A 87 -8.21 8.07 -20.34
CA ARG A 87 -7.94 8.28 -21.76
C ARG A 87 -8.69 7.23 -22.58
N GLY A 88 -8.89 6.03 -22.03
CA GLY A 88 -9.66 4.92 -22.57
C GLY A 88 -8.81 3.76 -23.07
N GLY A 89 -7.51 3.75 -22.77
CA GLY A 89 -6.61 2.66 -23.11
C GLY A 89 -6.96 1.34 -22.41
N LYS A 90 -6.17 0.31 -22.73
CA LYS A 90 -6.33 -1.07 -22.25
C LYS A 90 -5.01 -1.68 -21.75
N SER A 91 -4.00 -0.84 -21.52
CA SER A 91 -2.73 -1.23 -20.92
C SER A 91 -2.78 -0.99 -19.41
N TYR A 92 -2.33 -1.96 -18.61
CA TYR A 92 -2.21 -1.79 -17.16
C TYR A 92 -1.28 -0.62 -16.78
N LYS A 93 -0.34 -0.25 -17.67
CA LYS A 93 0.57 0.89 -17.49
C LYS A 93 -0.13 2.25 -17.62
N GLY A 94 -1.34 2.30 -18.19
CA GLY A 94 -2.16 3.52 -18.37
C GLY A 94 -3.25 3.71 -17.31
N ILE A 95 -3.26 2.90 -16.25
CA ILE A 95 -4.31 2.98 -15.22
C ILE A 95 -4.13 4.26 -14.39
N ASP A 96 -5.18 5.09 -14.38
CA ASP A 96 -5.28 6.32 -13.59
C ASP A 96 -5.92 6.07 -12.21
N HIS A 97 -6.76 5.05 -12.05
CA HIS A 97 -7.67 4.93 -10.89
C HIS A 97 -8.12 3.50 -10.59
N VAL A 98 -8.54 3.26 -9.35
CA VAL A 98 -9.05 1.97 -8.85
C VAL A 98 -10.29 2.15 -7.96
N GLY A 99 -11.16 1.15 -7.91
CA GLY A 99 -12.24 1.03 -6.93
C GLY A 99 -12.65 -0.43 -6.71
N VAL A 100 -13.63 -0.68 -5.83
CA VAL A 100 -14.19 -2.03 -5.62
C VAL A 100 -15.60 -2.11 -6.18
N VAL A 101 -15.89 -3.16 -6.95
CA VAL A 101 -17.24 -3.47 -7.46
C VAL A 101 -18.12 -3.96 -6.32
N GLU A 102 -19.16 -3.19 -5.97
CA GLU A 102 -20.16 -3.59 -4.98
C GLU A 102 -21.26 -4.48 -5.60
N ARG A 103 -21.65 -4.21 -6.86
CA ARG A 103 -22.53 -5.08 -7.66
C ARG A 103 -22.44 -4.78 -9.17
N VAL A 104 -22.84 -5.75 -9.99
CA VAL A 104 -23.01 -5.62 -11.45
C VAL A 104 -24.51 -5.48 -11.77
N SER A 105 -24.86 -4.76 -12.84
CA SER A 105 -26.24 -4.43 -13.19
C SER A 105 -26.39 -4.29 -14.71
N GLY A 106 -26.62 -5.40 -15.41
CA GLY A 106 -26.56 -5.43 -16.87
C GLY A 106 -25.17 -5.05 -17.37
N LYS A 107 -25.06 -4.00 -18.21
CA LYS A 107 -23.77 -3.48 -18.71
C LYS A 107 -23.06 -2.52 -17.74
N LYS A 108 -23.65 -2.19 -16.58
CA LYS A 108 -23.10 -1.21 -15.63
C LYS A 108 -22.53 -1.88 -14.40
N ILE A 109 -21.50 -1.28 -13.83
CA ILE A 109 -20.96 -1.65 -12.52
C ILE A 109 -21.28 -0.54 -11.50
N HIS A 110 -21.57 -0.96 -10.27
CA HIS A 110 -21.75 -0.07 -9.14
C HIS A 110 -20.59 -0.30 -8.18
N THR A 111 -19.90 0.78 -7.81
CA THR A 111 -18.57 0.74 -7.21
C THR A 111 -18.52 1.56 -5.93
N ILE A 112 -17.58 1.21 -5.04
CA ILE A 112 -17.10 2.07 -3.96
C ILE A 112 -15.71 2.55 -4.36
N GLU A 113 -15.53 3.87 -4.46
CA GLU A 113 -14.31 4.51 -4.96
C GLU A 113 -13.85 5.62 -4.01
N ALA A 114 -12.55 5.65 -3.69
CA ALA A 114 -11.85 6.68 -2.92
C ALA A 114 -11.13 7.67 -3.85
N ASN A 115 -10.82 8.89 -3.38
CA ASN A 115 -10.30 10.01 -4.19
C ASN A 115 -11.18 10.34 -5.43
N VAL A 116 -12.44 9.86 -5.48
CA VAL A 116 -13.31 10.04 -6.64
C VAL A 116 -13.94 11.43 -6.65
N ASP A 117 -14.08 12.00 -7.84
CA ASP A 117 -14.40 13.42 -8.05
C ASP A 117 -13.41 14.31 -7.26
N ARG A 118 -12.12 13.91 -7.33
CA ARG A 118 -10.93 14.37 -6.60
C ARG A 118 -10.93 14.11 -5.09
N VAL A 119 -11.99 14.46 -4.38
CA VAL A 119 -11.90 14.68 -2.92
C VAL A 119 -12.71 13.71 -2.04
N TRP A 120 -13.42 12.73 -2.63
CA TRP A 120 -14.43 11.92 -1.92
C TRP A 120 -14.16 10.42 -1.91
N LEU A 121 -14.66 9.74 -0.88
CA LEU A 121 -14.97 8.32 -0.87
C LEU A 121 -16.49 8.14 -0.95
N LYS A 122 -16.98 7.59 -2.05
CA LYS A 122 -18.42 7.39 -2.25
C LYS A 122 -18.73 6.28 -3.26
N ARG A 123 -20.03 6.01 -3.42
CA ARG A 123 -20.54 5.14 -4.47
C ARG A 123 -20.52 5.83 -5.83
N LYS A 124 -20.26 5.07 -6.89
CA LYS A 124 -20.49 5.49 -8.28
C LYS A 124 -21.28 4.40 -9.02
N THR A 125 -21.88 4.80 -10.13
CA THR A 125 -22.31 3.90 -11.20
C THR A 125 -21.43 4.22 -12.41
N ARG A 126 -20.87 3.20 -13.06
CA ARG A 126 -19.93 3.34 -14.17
C ARG A 126 -20.36 2.47 -15.34
N GLU A 127 -20.20 2.99 -16.55
CA GLU A 127 -20.06 2.16 -17.75
C GLU A 127 -18.67 1.49 -17.75
N THR A 128 -18.47 0.47 -18.59
CA THR A 128 -17.21 -0.30 -18.64
C THR A 128 -16.24 0.12 -19.74
N ASP A 129 -16.50 1.20 -20.49
CA ASP A 129 -15.67 1.65 -21.61
C ASP A 129 -14.25 2.08 -21.19
N LYS A 130 -14.14 2.74 -20.03
CA LYS A 130 -12.87 3.16 -19.41
C LYS A 130 -12.20 2.12 -18.53
N VAL A 131 -12.76 0.90 -18.42
CA VAL A 131 -12.13 -0.17 -17.64
C VAL A 131 -10.96 -0.78 -18.42
N VAL A 132 -9.85 -1.06 -17.72
CA VAL A 132 -8.68 -1.79 -18.23
C VAL A 132 -8.75 -3.28 -17.87
N GLY A 133 -9.34 -3.58 -16.71
CA GLY A 133 -9.65 -4.93 -16.24
C GLY A 133 -9.99 -4.94 -14.75
N TYR A 134 -10.01 -6.14 -14.19
CA TYR A 134 -10.44 -6.43 -12.83
C TYR A 134 -9.45 -7.35 -12.13
N GLY A 135 -8.97 -6.96 -10.95
CA GLY A 135 -8.25 -7.83 -10.01
C GLY A 135 -9.22 -8.59 -9.12
N LEU A 136 -9.00 -9.90 -8.93
CA LEU A 136 -9.92 -10.81 -8.24
C LEU A 136 -9.32 -11.38 -6.94
N PRO A 137 -9.50 -10.73 -5.77
CA PRO A 137 -8.96 -11.21 -4.49
C PRO A 137 -9.33 -12.66 -4.14
N ARG A 138 -10.53 -13.13 -4.51
CA ARG A 138 -10.93 -14.53 -4.28
C ARG A 138 -10.07 -15.54 -5.05
N VAL A 139 -9.50 -15.15 -6.20
CA VAL A 139 -8.62 -16.01 -7.01
C VAL A 139 -7.23 -16.04 -6.40
N VAL A 140 -6.71 -14.91 -5.89
CA VAL A 140 -5.47 -14.89 -5.09
C VAL A 140 -5.62 -15.81 -3.87
N LYS A 141 -6.75 -15.73 -3.16
CA LYS A 141 -7.07 -16.61 -2.03
C LYS A 141 -7.11 -18.09 -2.43
N ALA A 142 -7.89 -18.45 -3.46
CA ALA A 142 -8.00 -19.84 -3.90
C ALA A 142 -6.64 -20.42 -4.39
N ASN A 143 -5.80 -19.60 -5.02
CA ASN A 143 -4.45 -19.99 -5.43
C ASN A 143 -3.55 -20.23 -4.21
N ALA A 144 -3.62 -19.38 -3.18
CA ALA A 144 -2.89 -19.54 -1.92
C ALA A 144 -3.35 -20.77 -1.13
N GLU A 145 -4.66 -21.02 -1.05
CA GLU A 145 -5.23 -22.21 -0.39
C GLU A 145 -4.76 -23.49 -1.07
N LYS A 146 -4.86 -23.58 -2.41
CA LYS A 146 -4.36 -24.72 -3.20
C LYS A 146 -2.85 -24.97 -3.01
N LEU A 147 -2.04 -23.92 -2.88
CA LEU A 147 -0.61 -24.05 -2.58
C LEU A 147 -0.35 -24.53 -1.14
N GLY A 148 -1.23 -24.21 -0.20
CA GLY A 148 -1.25 -24.77 1.16
C GLY A 148 -1.55 -26.26 1.18
N ASP A 149 -2.54 -26.70 0.41
CA ASP A 149 -2.92 -28.12 0.28
C ASP A 149 -1.76 -28.95 -0.29
N ILE A 150 -1.19 -28.52 -1.43
CA ILE A 150 -0.05 -29.18 -2.08
C ILE A 150 1.12 -29.34 -1.09
N ARG A 151 1.54 -28.25 -0.44
CA ARG A 151 2.61 -28.26 0.58
C ARG A 151 2.30 -29.12 1.81
N SER A 152 1.02 -29.35 2.09
CA SER A 152 0.59 -30.23 3.19
C SER A 152 0.67 -31.70 2.78
N THR A 153 0.39 -32.03 1.52
CA THR A 153 0.60 -33.37 0.94
C THR A 153 2.07 -33.69 0.63
N GLU A 154 2.90 -32.66 0.38
CA GLU A 154 4.35 -32.80 0.12
C GLU A 154 5.18 -32.95 1.41
N ARG A 155 4.60 -32.73 2.59
CA ARG A 155 5.25 -33.09 3.86
C ARG A 155 5.39 -34.61 3.90
N PRO A 156 6.61 -35.18 3.98
CA PRO A 156 6.76 -36.61 4.12
C PRO A 156 5.99 -37.10 5.34
N PHE A 157 5.42 -38.30 5.22
CA PHE A 157 4.98 -39.07 6.39
C PHE A 157 6.15 -39.07 7.39
N ALA A 158 5.92 -38.58 8.61
CA ALA A 158 7.01 -38.35 9.56
C ALA A 158 7.80 -39.65 9.71
N SER A 159 9.09 -39.61 9.36
CA SER A 159 9.93 -40.81 9.32
C SER A 159 9.77 -41.57 10.64
N PRO A 160 9.50 -42.89 10.61
CA PRO A 160 9.36 -43.65 11.85
C PRO A 160 10.61 -43.40 12.70
N PRO A 161 10.45 -43.16 14.02
CA PRO A 161 11.58 -42.83 14.87
C PRO A 161 12.65 -43.91 14.68
N PRO A 162 13.93 -43.52 14.48
CA PRO A 162 14.95 -44.45 14.02
C PRO A 162 14.99 -45.65 14.96
N ALA A 163 14.75 -46.84 14.39
CA ALA A 163 14.68 -48.07 15.15
C ALA A 163 15.95 -48.18 16.01
N GLN A 164 15.78 -48.32 17.33
CA GLN A 164 16.92 -48.34 18.23
C GLN A 164 17.83 -49.50 17.85
N VAL A 165 19.03 -49.18 17.36
CA VAL A 165 20.00 -50.18 16.92
C VAL A 165 20.41 -50.98 18.16
N GLY A 166 19.98 -52.23 18.21
CA GLY A 166 20.27 -53.12 19.31
C GLY A 166 21.77 -53.38 19.43
N GLN A 167 22.34 -52.91 20.55
CA GLN A 167 23.61 -53.37 21.13
C GLN A 167 24.86 -53.26 20.23
N GLY A 168 25.62 -52.17 20.42
CA GLY A 168 27.08 -52.25 20.31
C GLY A 168 27.64 -52.83 21.61
N SER A 169 28.54 -53.82 21.54
CA SER A 169 29.18 -54.38 22.73
C SER A 169 30.28 -53.43 23.23
N PRO A 170 30.58 -53.38 24.55
CA PRO A 170 31.55 -52.42 25.09
C PRO A 170 33.02 -52.66 24.67
N LEU A 171 33.29 -53.69 23.87
CA LEU A 171 34.64 -54.06 23.40
C LEU A 171 34.98 -53.48 22.02
N ASP A 172 34.00 -53.21 21.16
CA ASP A 172 34.22 -52.75 19.78
C ASP A 172 34.87 -51.35 19.71
N VAL A 173 34.77 -50.57 20.79
CA VAL A 173 35.37 -49.23 20.91
C VAL A 173 36.91 -49.27 20.92
N LEU A 174 37.52 -50.32 21.51
CA LEU A 174 38.98 -50.40 21.67
C LEU A 174 39.72 -50.73 20.36
N GLY A 175 39.05 -51.29 19.35
CA GLY A 175 39.67 -51.68 18.08
C GLY A 175 39.93 -50.51 17.11
N THR A 176 39.45 -49.30 17.42
CA THR A 176 39.49 -48.18 16.46
C THR A 176 40.82 -47.40 16.52
N PRO A 177 41.40 -46.99 15.38
CA PRO A 177 42.62 -46.17 15.35
C PRO A 177 42.63 -44.92 16.26
N PRO A 178 41.57 -44.10 16.39
CA PRO A 178 41.57 -42.97 17.31
C PRO A 178 41.61 -43.38 18.80
N ALA A 179 41.07 -44.54 19.18
CA ALA A 179 41.12 -45.01 20.57
C ALA A 179 42.56 -45.37 21.00
N LEU A 180 43.33 -46.00 20.11
CA LEU A 180 44.74 -46.31 20.35
C LEU A 180 45.60 -45.04 20.46
N LEU A 181 45.34 -44.02 19.62
CA LEU A 181 45.99 -42.71 19.72
C LEU A 181 45.71 -42.03 21.07
N ALA A 182 44.45 -42.04 21.53
CA ALA A 182 44.08 -41.49 22.84
C ALA A 182 44.83 -42.20 23.99
N ALA A 183 44.95 -43.53 23.94
CA ALA A 183 45.69 -44.31 24.93
C ALA A 183 47.18 -43.94 24.97
N MET A 184 47.85 -43.79 23.81
CA MET A 184 49.26 -43.36 23.75
C MET A 184 49.48 -41.94 24.28
N VAL A 185 48.57 -41.00 24.00
CA VAL A 185 48.65 -39.62 24.52
C VAL A 185 48.50 -39.61 26.05
N ILE A 186 47.55 -40.38 26.61
CA ILE A 186 47.39 -40.48 28.07
C ILE A 186 48.64 -41.09 28.73
N MET A 187 49.20 -42.16 28.15
CA MET A 187 50.37 -42.85 28.71
C MET A 187 51.61 -41.93 28.74
N THR A 188 51.87 -41.20 27.65
CA THR A 188 53.00 -40.26 27.55
C THR A 188 52.86 -39.06 28.50
N ILE A 189 51.64 -38.56 28.75
CA ILE A 189 51.37 -37.52 29.76
C ILE A 189 51.68 -38.05 31.18
N VAL A 190 51.21 -39.25 31.53
CA VAL A 190 51.48 -39.86 32.85
C VAL A 190 52.98 -40.11 33.07
N LEU A 191 53.71 -40.52 32.03
CA LEU A 191 55.16 -40.72 32.10
C LEU A 191 55.89 -39.38 32.33
N SER A 192 55.50 -38.32 31.62
CA SER A 192 56.06 -36.97 31.74
C SER A 192 55.84 -36.35 33.13
N LEU A 193 54.68 -36.61 33.73
CA LEU A 193 54.35 -36.16 35.09
C LEU A 193 55.16 -36.89 36.17
N ARG A 194 55.52 -38.16 35.98
CA ARG A 194 56.41 -38.90 36.89
C ARG A 194 57.86 -38.40 36.85
N VAL A 195 58.35 -37.95 35.70
CA VAL A 195 59.75 -37.47 35.55
C VAL A 195 59.96 -36.09 36.19
N SER A 196 58.97 -35.21 36.16
CA SER A 196 59.11 -33.80 36.56
C SER A 196 59.11 -33.53 38.08
N GLY A 197 58.89 -34.55 38.91
CA GLY A 197 58.55 -34.41 40.34
C GLY A 197 59.69 -34.09 41.33
N ARG A 198 60.74 -33.32 40.99
CA ARG A 198 61.88 -33.10 41.91
C ARG A 198 62.73 -31.81 41.71
N ARG A 199 62.25 -30.63 42.16
CA ARG A 199 63.01 -29.66 43.01
C ARG A 199 62.20 -28.39 43.40
N ARG A 200 62.82 -27.51 44.20
CA ARG A 200 62.21 -26.49 45.08
C ARG A 200 63.09 -25.23 45.15
N GLY A 201 62.48 -24.04 45.20
CA GLY A 201 63.16 -22.73 45.35
C GLY A 201 62.55 -21.70 44.38
N ASN A 202 61.78 -20.66 44.74
CA ASN A 202 61.78 -19.69 45.86
C ASN A 202 62.74 -18.50 45.63
N HIS A 203 62.24 -17.32 45.24
CA HIS A 203 62.44 -16.03 45.95
C HIS A 203 61.98 -14.76 45.20
N ARG A 204 61.47 -13.80 46.01
CA ARG A 204 61.48 -12.32 45.87
C ARG A 204 60.55 -11.59 44.88
N ARG A 205 59.96 -10.52 45.45
CA ARG A 205 59.27 -9.39 44.81
C ARG A 205 60.21 -8.61 43.89
N LEU A 206 59.62 -7.91 42.91
CA LEU A 206 59.72 -6.45 42.81
C LEU A 206 58.47 -5.89 42.13
N SER A 207 58.19 -4.59 42.30
CA SER A 207 56.93 -3.98 41.89
C SER A 207 57.15 -2.53 41.43
N TRP A 208 56.69 -2.21 40.22
CA TRP A 208 56.52 -0.83 39.75
C TRP A 208 55.23 -0.74 38.93
N ALA A 209 54.51 0.38 39.02
CA ALA A 209 53.20 0.56 38.40
C ALA A 209 53.23 1.60 37.26
N TRP A 210 52.41 1.38 36.24
CA TRP A 210 51.93 2.39 35.29
C TRP A 210 50.41 2.16 35.09
N PRO A 211 49.55 3.18 35.20
CA PRO A 211 48.11 3.01 35.07
C PRO A 211 47.62 3.28 33.63
N LEU A 212 47.11 2.26 32.94
CA LEU A 212 46.26 2.45 31.76
C LEU A 212 44.78 2.58 32.17
N ARG A 213 44.03 3.36 31.38
CA ARG A 213 42.62 3.66 31.66
C ARG A 213 41.74 2.42 31.51
N ARG A 214 40.74 2.29 32.39
CA ARG A 214 39.74 1.22 32.32
C ARG A 214 38.84 1.43 31.09
N LEU A 215 38.71 0.40 30.26
CA LEU A 215 37.67 0.31 29.24
C LEU A 215 36.42 -0.32 29.87
N THR A 216 35.26 0.29 29.66
CA THR A 216 33.95 -0.31 30.00
C THR A 216 33.53 -1.30 28.91
N PRO A 217 33.01 -2.49 29.24
CA PRO A 217 32.51 -3.43 28.25
C PRO A 217 31.21 -2.90 27.60
N PRO A 218 30.97 -3.17 26.30
CA PRO A 218 29.73 -2.77 25.63
C PRO A 218 28.56 -3.71 25.97
N THR A 219 27.38 -3.13 26.11
CA THR A 219 26.11 -3.87 26.29
C THR A 219 25.71 -4.61 25.01
N GLN A 220 25.08 -5.77 25.16
CA GLN A 220 24.53 -6.54 24.04
C GLN A 220 23.39 -5.79 23.31
N PRO A 221 23.31 -5.83 21.97
CA PRO A 221 22.15 -5.35 21.23
C PRO A 221 20.98 -6.36 21.30
N PRO A 222 19.71 -5.90 21.39
CA PRO A 222 18.55 -6.79 21.41
C PRO A 222 18.27 -7.42 20.04
N SER A 223 17.86 -8.69 20.05
CA SER A 223 17.38 -9.40 18.85
C SER A 223 16.05 -8.83 18.35
N GLY A 224 15.95 -8.53 17.04
CA GLY A 224 14.73 -7.92 16.48
C GLY A 224 14.71 -7.67 14.97
N ALA A 225 15.53 -8.36 14.18
CA ALA A 225 15.59 -8.15 12.73
C ALA A 225 14.37 -8.76 12.00
N LYS A 226 13.38 -7.92 11.65
CA LYS A 226 12.36 -8.28 10.65
C LYS A 226 13.00 -8.44 9.27
N VAL A 227 12.51 -9.40 8.49
CA VAL A 227 12.84 -9.53 7.07
C VAL A 227 12.37 -8.26 6.32
N PRO A 228 13.25 -7.58 5.55
CA PRO A 228 12.85 -6.40 4.79
C PRO A 228 12.08 -6.81 3.52
N SER A 229 10.94 -6.16 3.27
CA SER A 229 10.23 -6.25 1.99
C SER A 229 11.09 -5.72 0.83
N PRO A 230 10.98 -6.27 -0.39
CA PRO A 230 11.82 -5.87 -1.51
C PRO A 230 11.58 -4.40 -1.90
N ARG A 231 12.65 -3.62 -2.00
CA ARG A 231 12.60 -2.25 -2.54
C ARG A 231 12.33 -2.28 -4.05
N ASN A 232 11.50 -1.35 -4.52
CA ASN A 232 11.15 -1.19 -5.92
C ASN A 232 12.39 -0.72 -6.73
N PRO A 233 12.94 -1.52 -7.66
CA PRO A 233 14.24 -1.24 -8.26
C PRO A 233 14.11 -0.40 -9.54
N LEU A 234 13.85 0.91 -9.42
CA LEU A 234 13.96 1.87 -10.51
C LEU A 234 14.00 3.33 -9.98
N THR A 235 15.19 3.80 -9.62
CA THR A 235 15.47 5.21 -9.31
C THR A 235 16.85 5.58 -9.89
N PRO A 236 16.95 6.51 -10.85
CA PRO A 236 18.25 6.98 -11.33
C PRO A 236 18.97 7.83 -10.27
N PRO A 237 20.31 7.89 -10.27
CA PRO A 237 21.07 8.71 -9.33
C PRO A 237 20.81 10.21 -9.53
N ALA A 238 20.90 10.97 -8.44
CA ALA A 238 20.86 12.43 -8.51
C ALA A 238 22.12 12.99 -9.17
N ALA A 239 21.96 14.05 -9.97
CA ALA A 239 23.09 14.81 -10.52
C ALA A 239 23.52 15.91 -9.53
N ASP A 240 24.82 16.20 -9.49
CA ASP A 240 25.42 17.09 -8.50
C ASP A 240 25.01 18.57 -8.61
N THR A 241 25.00 19.25 -7.46
CA THR A 241 24.68 20.67 -7.35
C THR A 241 25.90 21.55 -7.64
N ALA A 242 25.79 22.47 -8.60
CA ALA A 242 26.69 23.61 -8.76
C ALA A 242 25.95 24.93 -8.43
N LYS A 243 26.60 25.84 -7.70
CA LYS A 243 26.10 27.18 -7.38
C LYS A 243 26.92 28.28 -8.12
N PRO A 244 26.43 29.53 -8.24
CA PRO A 244 26.83 30.40 -9.35
C PRO A 244 27.50 31.74 -8.93
N PRO A 245 28.01 32.52 -9.89
CA PRO A 245 28.00 33.99 -9.87
C PRO A 245 26.70 34.55 -10.49
N GLY A 246 26.27 35.79 -10.28
CA GLY A 246 26.80 36.88 -9.45
C GLY A 246 26.26 38.22 -9.96
N GLU A 247 26.00 39.19 -9.06
CA GLU A 247 25.51 40.56 -9.36
C GLU A 247 24.07 40.65 -9.95
N LYS A 248 23.31 41.76 -9.87
CA LYS A 248 23.39 43.01 -9.07
C LYS A 248 21.96 43.55 -8.87
N ALA A 249 21.72 44.34 -7.83
CA ALA A 249 20.50 45.14 -7.66
C ALA A 249 20.78 46.64 -7.92
N PRO A 250 19.76 47.45 -8.21
CA PRO A 250 19.44 48.53 -7.26
C PRO A 250 17.93 48.67 -6.99
N ALA A 251 17.59 49.53 -6.03
CA ALA A 251 16.25 49.63 -5.44
C ALA A 251 15.57 50.99 -5.67
N ARG A 252 14.25 51.08 -5.43
CA ARG A 252 13.68 52.20 -4.64
C ARG A 252 12.30 51.91 -4.03
N GLN A 253 12.03 52.59 -2.92
CA GLN A 253 10.76 52.61 -2.18
C GLN A 253 9.89 53.81 -2.61
N LYS A 254 8.56 53.74 -2.41
CA LYS A 254 7.75 54.81 -1.77
C LYS A 254 6.26 54.41 -1.58
N THR A 255 5.66 54.93 -0.51
CA THR A 255 4.24 54.88 -0.07
C THR A 255 4.14 55.78 1.19
N PRO A 256 2.97 55.99 1.86
CA PRO A 256 1.56 55.68 1.53
C PRO A 256 0.88 57.02 1.10
N PRO A 257 -0.14 57.67 1.75
CA PRO A 257 -1.31 57.22 2.54
C PRO A 257 -2.66 57.92 2.23
N ARG A 258 -3.79 57.28 2.65
CA ARG A 258 -5.14 57.85 2.91
C ARG A 258 -5.90 58.43 1.67
N GLU A 259 -7.23 58.56 1.60
CA GLU A 259 -8.42 58.21 2.42
C GLU A 259 -9.69 58.18 1.51
N GLN A 260 -10.97 57.94 1.87
CA GLN A 260 -11.71 57.68 3.13
C GLN A 260 -12.98 56.82 2.83
N THR A 261 -13.81 56.54 3.85
CA THR A 261 -15.22 56.09 3.73
C THR A 261 -16.12 57.03 4.55
N PRO A 262 -17.38 57.32 4.18
CA PRO A 262 -18.48 56.66 4.92
C PRO A 262 -19.86 56.48 4.20
N ALA A 263 -20.44 55.28 4.35
CA ALA A 263 -21.78 54.99 4.92
C ALA A 263 -23.14 55.50 4.34
N ARG A 264 -24.11 54.55 4.35
CA ARG A 264 -25.49 54.66 4.94
C ARG A 264 -26.67 55.23 4.12
N GLN A 265 -27.67 54.37 3.89
CA GLN A 265 -29.10 54.68 4.10
C GLN A 265 -29.81 53.45 4.74
N LYS A 266 -31.11 53.53 5.07
CA LYS A 266 -31.77 52.53 5.96
C LYS A 266 -33.32 52.49 5.91
N SER A 267 -33.91 51.44 5.33
CA SER A 267 -35.34 51.08 5.45
C SER A 267 -35.53 49.54 5.31
N ALA A 268 -36.40 48.79 6.01
CA ALA A 268 -37.68 49.00 6.70
C ALA A 268 -38.90 49.04 5.74
N ALA A 269 -40.01 48.30 5.93
CA ALA A 269 -40.37 47.26 6.92
C ALA A 269 -41.61 46.41 6.45
N ARG A 270 -42.11 45.54 7.34
CA ARG A 270 -43.33 44.70 7.29
C ARG A 270 -43.32 43.48 6.34
N GLU A 271 -43.78 42.27 6.67
CA GLU A 271 -44.77 41.71 7.66
C GLU A 271 -46.15 41.39 7.04
N LYS A 272 -46.40 40.09 6.73
CA LYS A 272 -47.53 39.27 7.22
C LYS A 272 -47.52 37.85 6.58
N THR A 273 -48.22 36.92 7.22
CA THR A 273 -48.23 35.46 6.90
C THR A 273 -49.69 34.92 6.89
N PRO A 274 -49.94 33.60 6.76
CA PRO A 274 -50.45 32.95 5.56
C PRO A 274 -51.97 32.67 5.57
N VAL A 275 -52.47 32.13 4.46
CA VAL A 275 -53.73 31.36 4.39
C VAL A 275 -53.48 30.05 3.60
N GLN A 276 -54.01 28.94 4.09
CA GLN A 276 -54.12 27.65 3.38
C GLN A 276 -55.54 27.50 2.83
N GLU A 277 -55.80 26.57 1.89
CA GLU A 277 -56.74 25.44 2.07
C GLU A 277 -57.06 24.67 0.74
N LYS A 278 -57.25 23.35 0.88
CA LYS A 278 -57.97 22.28 0.13
C LYS A 278 -58.75 22.60 -1.18
N ALA A 279 -59.14 21.63 -2.03
CA ALA A 279 -58.74 20.22 -2.29
C ALA A 279 -59.57 19.66 -3.49
N ALA A 280 -59.36 18.36 -3.82
CA ALA A 280 -60.28 17.47 -4.58
C ALA A 280 -60.49 17.75 -6.10
N ALA A 281 -60.90 16.79 -6.95
CA ALA A 281 -60.76 15.32 -6.97
C ALA A 281 -61.18 14.75 -8.35
N SER A 282 -60.78 13.51 -8.67
CA SER A 282 -61.31 12.66 -9.79
C SER A 282 -61.06 13.18 -11.23
N GLU A 283 -61.09 12.38 -12.31
CA GLU A 283 -61.46 10.96 -12.50
C GLU A 283 -60.58 10.29 -13.62
N LYS A 284 -60.96 9.11 -14.16
CA LYS A 284 -60.18 8.33 -15.16
C LYS A 284 -60.90 8.21 -16.54
N PRO A 285 -60.66 7.21 -17.43
CA PRO A 285 -59.81 7.44 -18.60
C PRO A 285 -60.42 7.07 -19.98
N GLY A 286 -59.93 7.68 -21.07
CA GLY A 286 -60.27 7.32 -22.45
C GLY A 286 -59.06 6.89 -23.31
N ARG A 287 -59.19 5.83 -24.12
CA ARG A 287 -58.14 5.28 -25.01
C ARG A 287 -58.77 4.24 -25.98
N PRO A 288 -58.21 3.95 -27.18
CA PRO A 288 -57.38 4.74 -28.11
C PRO A 288 -58.11 5.04 -29.45
N VAL A 289 -57.50 5.88 -30.29
CA VAL A 289 -57.65 5.78 -31.76
C VAL A 289 -56.26 5.63 -32.39
N ARG A 290 -56.14 4.80 -33.44
CA ARG A 290 -54.93 4.66 -34.25
C ARG A 290 -55.12 5.39 -35.58
N SER A 291 -54.13 6.16 -36.01
CA SER A 291 -53.92 6.56 -37.41
C SER A 291 -52.45 6.31 -37.80
N ARG A 292 -52.17 6.22 -39.10
CA ARG A 292 -50.86 5.82 -39.67
C ARG A 292 -50.38 6.87 -40.65
N VAL A 293 -49.08 7.26 -40.55
CA VAL A 293 -48.18 7.59 -41.69
C VAL A 293 -48.56 8.90 -42.44
N PRO A 294 -47.68 9.61 -43.20
CA PRO A 294 -46.29 9.32 -43.59
C PRO A 294 -45.22 10.26 -43.00
N ALA A 295 -43.99 10.13 -43.52
CA ALA A 295 -42.81 10.90 -43.14
C ALA A 295 -42.80 12.33 -43.73
N GLY A 296 -42.07 13.23 -43.07
CA GLY A 296 -41.65 14.54 -43.57
C GLY A 296 -40.13 14.72 -43.39
N SER A 297 -39.49 15.55 -44.22
CA SER A 297 -38.04 15.65 -44.32
C SER A 297 -37.45 16.96 -43.76
N GLY A 298 -36.14 16.94 -43.49
CA GLY A 298 -35.30 18.14 -43.34
C GLY A 298 -35.10 18.67 -41.92
N GLY A 299 -34.09 19.54 -41.75
CA GLY A 299 -33.95 20.38 -40.55
C GLY A 299 -32.61 20.34 -39.80
N SER A 300 -31.57 20.93 -40.40
CA SER A 300 -30.52 21.73 -39.73
C SER A 300 -29.88 21.25 -38.41
N ALA A 301 -28.60 20.88 -38.48
CA ALA A 301 -27.73 20.82 -37.30
C ALA A 301 -27.34 22.22 -36.79
N THR A 302 -27.42 22.45 -35.48
CA THR A 302 -26.91 23.66 -34.81
C THR A 302 -25.63 23.35 -34.03
N LYS A 303 -24.61 24.20 -34.20
CA LYS A 303 -23.31 24.08 -33.52
C LYS A 303 -23.36 24.80 -32.17
N HIS A 304 -22.98 24.13 -31.08
CA HIS A 304 -22.72 24.79 -29.80
C HIS A 304 -21.21 25.13 -29.67
N PRO A 305 -20.86 26.28 -29.08
CA PRO A 305 -19.49 26.78 -29.07
C PRO A 305 -18.57 26.03 -28.08
N THR A 306 -17.36 25.72 -28.52
CA THR A 306 -16.29 25.16 -27.68
C THR A 306 -15.72 26.21 -26.72
N THR A 307 -15.83 25.97 -25.42
CA THR A 307 -15.07 26.73 -24.40
C THR A 307 -13.67 26.12 -24.22
N SER A 308 -12.65 26.98 -24.25
CA SER A 308 -11.25 26.55 -24.12
C SER A 308 -10.95 25.99 -22.73
N ARG A 309 -10.21 24.88 -22.67
CA ARG A 309 -9.83 24.19 -21.42
C ARG A 309 -8.31 24.08 -21.33
N ARG A 310 -7.69 24.82 -20.40
CA ARG A 310 -6.25 24.71 -20.10
C ARG A 310 -5.86 23.28 -19.71
N ARG A 311 -4.66 22.87 -20.12
CA ARG A 311 -4.02 21.59 -19.76
C ARG A 311 -3.39 21.69 -18.36
N PRO A 312 -3.39 20.63 -17.54
CA PRO A 312 -2.84 20.67 -16.18
C PRO A 312 -1.48 19.92 -16.04
N TYR A 313 -0.57 20.02 -17.02
CA TYR A 313 0.78 19.41 -16.95
C TYR A 313 1.85 20.21 -17.71
N GLU A 314 1.80 21.54 -17.61
CA GLU A 314 2.91 22.43 -17.91
C GLU A 314 3.29 23.12 -16.58
N ARG A 315 4.60 23.28 -16.32
CA ARG A 315 5.12 24.11 -15.21
C ARG A 315 5.80 25.32 -15.81
N ASP A 316 5.68 26.46 -15.13
CA ASP A 316 6.59 27.59 -15.26
C ASP A 316 7.95 27.28 -14.60
#